data_AF-A0A1J4LQ64-F1
#
_entry.id   AF-A0A1J4LQ64-F1
#
_cell.length_a   1.000
_cell.length_b   1.000
_cell.length_c   1.000
_cell.angle_alpha   90.00
_cell.angle_beta   90.00
_cell.angle_gamma   90.00
#
_symmetry.space_group_name_H-M   'P 1'
#
loop_
_entity.id
_entity.type
_entity.pdbx_description
1 polymer ?
#
loop_
_entity_poly.entity_id
_entity_poly.type
_entity_poly.pdbx_seq_one_letter_code
_entity_poly.pdbx_strand_id
1 'polypeptide(L)'
;MLERERLIELVVAVSSVLLMLGVMASIGTNYGGDDGILTPDGAQLLVGAIIGFVFLLTIVGIALAFVLNDPEDGLESDDDNVETDTPDAV
;
A
#
# COMPACT_ATOMS: atom_id res chain seq x y z
N MET A 1 7.14 -19.57 -10.97
CA MET A 1 7.10 -19.77 -9.52
C MET A 1 6.62 -18.45 -8.94
N LEU A 2 5.70 -18.45 -7.98
CA LEU A 2 5.28 -17.21 -7.31
C LEU A 2 5.89 -17.26 -5.92
N GLU A 3 6.76 -16.31 -5.64
CA GLU A 3 7.40 -16.09 -4.35
C GLU A 3 6.31 -15.68 -3.33
N ARG A 4 6.48 -16.04 -2.06
CA ARG A 4 5.42 -15.88 -1.03
C ARG A 4 5.10 -14.41 -0.81
N GLU A 5 6.13 -13.57 -0.87
CA GLU A 5 6.10 -12.13 -0.77
C GLU A 5 5.21 -11.55 -1.88
N ARG A 6 5.43 -12.01 -3.11
CA ARG A 6 4.66 -11.60 -4.29
C ARG A 6 3.20 -12.05 -4.23
N LEU A 7 2.91 -13.21 -3.64
CA LEU A 7 1.54 -13.65 -3.39
C LEU A 7 0.83 -12.76 -2.36
N ILE A 8 1.51 -12.36 -1.29
CA ILE A 8 0.96 -11.47 -0.26
C ILE A 8 0.60 -10.12 -0.87
N GLU A 9 1.52 -9.50 -1.61
CA GLU A 9 1.27 -8.23 -2.30
C GLU A 9 0.07 -8.31 -3.24
N LEU A 10 -0.01 -9.36 -4.06
CA LEU A 10 -1.14 -9.59 -4.97
C LEU A 10 -2.46 -9.68 -4.21
N VAL A 11 -2.51 -10.50 -3.16
CA VAL A 11 -3.73 -10.70 -2.36
C VAL A 11 -4.14 -9.39 -1.69
N VAL A 12 -3.19 -8.63 -1.15
CA VAL A 12 -3.46 -7.35 -0.49
C VAL A 12 -3.93 -6.30 -1.49
N ALA A 13 -3.32 -6.22 -2.66
CA ALA A 13 -3.74 -5.30 -3.72
C ALA A 13 -5.16 -5.64 -4.22
N VAL A 14 -5.41 -6.91 -4.57
CA VAL A 14 -6.72 -7.35 -5.08
C VAL A 14 -7.81 -7.15 -4.01
N SER A 15 -7.55 -7.52 -2.76
CA SER A 15 -8.52 -7.34 -1.67
C SER A 15 -8.82 -5.87 -1.39
N SER A 16 -7.81 -4.99 -1.42
CA SER A 16 -8.00 -3.54 -1.25
C SER A 16 -8.88 -2.96 -2.35
N VAL A 17 -8.65 -3.35 -3.61
CA VAL A 17 -9.46 -2.90 -4.75
C VAL A 17 -10.89 -3.42 -4.63
N LEU A 18 -11.08 -4.71 -4.34
CA LEU A 18 -12.41 -5.29 -4.18
C LEU A 18 -13.18 -4.66 -3.02
N LEU A 19 -12.50 -4.31 -1.92
CA LEU A 19 -13.10 -3.57 -0.81
C LEU A 19 -13.63 -2.21 -1.29
N MET A 20 -12.82 -1.44 -2.03
CA MET A 20 -13.26 -0.13 -2.54
C MET A 20 -14.45 -0.27 -3.50
N LEU A 21 -14.41 -1.25 -4.41
CA LEU A 21 -15.53 -1.53 -5.30
C LEU A 21 -16.80 -1.91 -4.52
N GLY A 22 -16.67 -2.71 -3.46
CA GLY A 22 -17.77 -3.05 -2.57
C GLY A 22 -18.36 -1.83 -1.87
N VAL A 23 -17.52 -0.92 -1.39
CA VAL A 23 -17.97 0.34 -0.79
C VAL A 23 -18.69 1.21 -1.83
N MET A 24 -18.13 1.39 -3.02
CA MET A 24 -18.77 2.15 -4.11
C MET A 24 -20.11 1.54 -4.52
N ALA A 25 -20.19 0.21 -4.65
CA ALA A 25 -21.42 -0.50 -4.97
C ALA A 25 -22.48 -0.32 -3.87
N SER A 26 -22.08 -0.38 -2.59
CA SER A 26 -22.96 -0.13 -1.45
C SER A 26 -23.49 1.31 -1.43
N ILE A 27 -22.64 2.30 -1.69
CA ILE A 27 -23.07 3.70 -1.77
C ILE A 27 -24.02 3.89 -2.96
N GLY A 28 -23.69 3.37 -4.14
CA GLY A 28 -24.54 3.48 -5.32
C GLY A 28 -25.92 2.85 -5.14
N THR A 29 -26.00 1.71 -4.46
CA THR A 29 -27.28 1.02 -4.22
C THR A 29 -28.16 1.67 -3.14
N ASN A 30 -27.56 2.28 -2.12
CA ASN A 30 -28.31 2.90 -1.02
C ASN A 30 -28.59 4.40 -1.23
N TYR A 31 -27.77 5.09 -2.03
CA TYR A 31 -27.83 6.55 -2.20
C TYR A 31 -27.93 7.00 -3.67
N GLY A 32 -28.14 6.07 -4.60
CA GLY A 32 -28.48 6.38 -5.99
C GLY A 32 -29.97 6.72 -6.14
N GLY A 33 -30.27 7.75 -6.94
CA GLY A 33 -31.63 8.08 -7.36
C GLY A 33 -32.11 7.25 -8.54
N ASP A 34 -33.39 7.41 -8.90
CA ASP A 34 -34.02 6.68 -10.02
C ASP A 34 -33.41 7.03 -11.39
N ASP A 35 -32.70 8.15 -11.48
CA ASP A 35 -31.95 8.62 -12.65
C ASP A 35 -30.52 8.07 -12.72
N GLY A 36 -30.12 7.24 -11.74
CA GLY A 36 -28.77 6.70 -11.64
C GLY A 36 -27.72 7.71 -11.15
N ILE A 37 -28.16 8.88 -10.68
CA ILE A 37 -27.28 9.91 -10.13
C ILE A 37 -27.25 9.75 -8.60
N LEU A 38 -26.07 9.94 -8.00
CA LEU A 38 -25.96 9.94 -6.54
C LEU A 38 -26.69 11.14 -5.96
N THR A 39 -27.45 10.90 -4.90
CA THR A 39 -27.93 11.97 -4.03
C THR A 39 -26.76 12.78 -3.45
N PRO A 40 -26.98 14.03 -3.01
CA PRO A 40 -25.91 14.84 -2.39
C PRO A 40 -25.22 14.12 -1.22
N ASP A 41 -25.99 13.42 -0.38
CA ASP A 41 -25.46 12.65 0.75
C ASP A 41 -24.59 11.48 0.26
N GLY A 42 -25.04 10.74 -0.77
CA GLY A 42 -24.27 9.69 -1.41
C GLY A 42 -22.95 10.18 -2.01
N ALA A 43 -22.98 11.36 -2.65
CA ALA A 43 -21.78 11.99 -3.20
C ALA A 43 -20.80 12.39 -2.07
N GLN A 44 -21.28 12.95 -0.97
CA GLN A 44 -20.45 13.27 0.19
C GLN A 44 -19.84 12.00 0.81
N LEU A 45 -20.61 10.92 0.93
CA LEU A 45 -20.11 9.62 1.40
C LEU A 45 -19.06 9.03 0.46
N LEU A 46 -19.22 9.16 -0.86
CA LEU A 46 -18.23 8.72 -1.83
C LEU A 46 -16.90 9.47 -1.66
N VAL A 47 -16.95 10.79 -1.46
CA VAL A 47 -15.74 11.58 -1.16
C VAL A 47 -15.08 11.10 0.14
N GLY A 48 -15.87 10.88 1.20
CA GLY A 48 -15.38 10.30 2.45
C GLY A 48 -14.75 8.92 2.28
N ALA A 49 -15.35 8.06 1.46
CA ALA A 49 -14.83 6.73 1.13
C ALA A 49 -13.49 6.81 0.38
N ILE A 50 -13.33 7.73 -0.56
CA ILE A 50 -12.06 7.96 -1.26
C ILE A 50 -10.97 8.40 -0.27
N ILE A 51 -11.27 9.38 0.58
CA ILE A 51 -10.34 9.85 1.62
C ILE A 51 -9.96 8.69 2.54
N GLY A 52 -10.94 7.94 3.04
CA GLY A 52 -10.72 6.77 3.88
C GLY A 52 -9.90 5.69 3.19
N PHE A 53 -10.11 5.46 1.89
CA PHE A 53 -9.35 4.50 1.09
C PHE A 53 -7.89 4.92 0.94
N VAL A 54 -7.60 6.22 0.78
CA VAL A 54 -6.22 6.72 0.79
C VAL A 54 -5.56 6.44 2.14
N PHE A 55 -6.23 6.73 3.26
CA PHE A 55 -5.70 6.38 4.59
C PHE A 55 -5.50 4.88 4.77
N LEU A 56 -6.44 4.06 4.29
CA LEU A 56 -6.32 2.60 4.29
C LEU A 56 -5.08 2.15 3.52
N LEU A 57 -4.87 2.65 2.30
CA LEU A 57 -3.68 2.29 1.50
C LEU A 57 -2.38 2.74 2.16
N THR A 58 -2.37 3.90 2.83
CA THR A 58 -1.21 4.32 3.62
C THR A 58 -0.93 3.34 4.75
N ILE A 59 -1.94 2.93 5.51
CA ILE A 59 -1.79 1.94 6.60
C ILE A 59 -1.33 0.59 6.05
N VAL A 60 -1.93 0.14 4.94
CA VAL A 60 -1.57 -1.12 4.28
C VAL A 60 -0.12 -1.07 3.79
N GLY A 61 0.31 0.02 3.16
CA GLY A 61 1.70 0.19 2.71
C GLY A 61 2.69 0.13 3.88
N ILE A 62 2.38 0.80 4.99
CA ILE A 62 3.18 0.72 6.21
C ILE A 62 3.21 -0.73 6.74
N ALA A 63 2.06 -1.39 6.82
CA ALA A 63 1.98 -2.77 7.31
C ALA A 63 2.79 -3.73 6.42
N LEU A 64 2.70 -3.61 5.10
CA LEU A 64 3.49 -4.39 4.16
C LEU A 64 4.99 -4.14 4.33
N ALA A 65 5.40 -2.89 4.58
CA ALA A 65 6.80 -2.57 4.87
C ALA A 65 7.30 -3.29 6.13
N PHE A 66 6.48 -3.50 7.16
CA PHE A 66 6.91 -4.29 8.33
C PHE A 66 6.84 -5.81 8.13
N VAL A 67 5.95 -6.28 7.25
CA VAL A 67 5.72 -7.71 7.03
C VAL A 67 6.69 -8.30 6.00
N LEU A 68 7.05 -7.52 4.98
CA LEU A 68 7.83 -7.99 3.84
C LEU A 68 9.27 -7.46 3.82
N ASN A 69 9.62 -6.47 4.64
CA ASN A 69 11.00 -5.98 4.71
C ASN A 69 11.86 -6.92 5.56
N ASP A 70 12.96 -7.40 4.99
CA ASP A 70 13.97 -8.16 5.73
C ASP A 70 14.85 -7.17 6.53
N PRO A 71 15.01 -7.32 7.86
CA PRO A 71 15.86 -6.43 8.66
C PRO A 71 17.33 -6.42 8.21
N GLU A 72 17.80 -7.44 7.49
CA GLU A 72 19.16 -7.52 6.95
C GLU A 72 19.35 -6.70 5.66
N ASP A 73 18.30 -6.43 4.88
CA ASP A 73 18.34 -5.66 3.62
C ASP A 73 18.41 -4.13 3.85
N GLY A 74 18.25 -3.67 5.09
CA GLY A 74 18.09 -2.25 5.42
C GLY A 74 19.39 -1.49 5.74
N LEU A 75 20.54 -2.16 5.84
CA LEU A 75 21.80 -1.56 6.29
C LEU A 75 23.04 -2.19 5.64
N GLU A 76 23.06 -2.35 4.31
CA GLU A 76 24.36 -2.38 3.61
C GLU A 76 24.99 -0.99 3.81
N SER A 77 25.76 -0.88 4.88
CA SER A 77 26.70 0.21 5.05
C SER A 77 27.71 0.01 3.92
N ASP A 78 27.79 0.95 2.98
CA ASP A 78 28.98 1.14 2.14
C ASP A 78 30.17 1.49 3.05
N ASP A 79 30.57 0.58 3.95
CA ASP A 79 31.89 0.57 4.55
C ASP A 79 32.81 -0.10 3.53
N ASP A 80 32.90 0.56 2.37
CA ASP A 80 33.92 0.30 1.37
C ASP A 80 35.26 0.50 2.07
N ASN A 81 35.88 -0.64 2.39
CA ASN A 81 37.23 -0.79 2.88
C ASN A 81 38.15 0.32 2.35
N VAL A 82 38.45 1.32 3.19
CA VAL A 82 39.63 2.16 2.98
C VAL A 82 40.82 1.25 3.24
N GLU A 83 41.29 0.59 2.18
CA GLU A 83 42.59 -0.04 2.14
C GLU A 83 43.63 1.04 2.48
N THR A 84 44.05 1.06 3.75
CA THR A 84 45.21 1.82 4.16
C THR A 84 46.42 1.13 3.55
N ASP A 85 46.74 1.53 2.33
CA ASP A 85 48.07 1.34 1.75
C ASP A 85 49.06 1.95 2.76
N THR A 86 49.62 1.08 3.59
CA THR A 86 50.61 1.44 4.58
C THR A 86 51.92 1.30 3.83
N PRO A 87 52.59 2.39 3.42
CA PRO A 87 53.86 2.25 2.74
C PRO A 87 54.84 1.63 3.73
N ASP A 88 55.36 0.45 3.39
CA ASP A 88 56.36 -0.27 4.17
C ASP A 88 57.48 0.69 4.56
N ALA A 89 57.63 0.90 5.87
CA ALA A 89 58.69 1.71 6.42
C ALA A 89 59.99 0.90 6.49
N VAL A 90 60.99 1.41 5.75
CA VAL A 90 62.46 1.16 5.77
C VAL A 90 62.97 -0.04 4.97
#